data_AF-A0A9D7DYE1-F1
#
_entry.id   AF-A0A9D7DYE1-F1
#
_cell.length_a   1.000
_cell.length_b   1.000
_cell.length_c   1.000
_cell.angle_alpha   90.00
_cell.angle_beta   90.00
_cell.angle_gamma   90.00
#
_symmetry.space_group_name_H-M   'P 1'
#
loop_
_entity.id
_entity.type
_entity.pdbx_description
1 polymer ?
#
loop_
_entity_poly.entity_id
_entity_poly.type
_entity_poly.pdbx_seq_one_letter_code
_entity_poly.pdbx_strand_id
1 'polypeptide(L)'
;MKRKLLYALYAALCALVVAAGCDKSSEPESEPAWNPGVNPATFVAGVDHPFFSVVPGRIMVYAGNDGAVRDSVEVRDSDQTRVVMGVTCMVSEFRAWENGELVEIARDWYAQDQAGTVWYFGEEVENYENGVLVDTDGSWEAGVDGAVPGYQMKATPHVGDVYYNEFYEEEAEDQSEVLSVDAAIPMGFGDFVHCVKTADWTDLEPGITEHKYYAPGIGLVYEIKVEGGSGSIELVEVRQATGASWNPAVIPSNFVTGVNNPYYSVVPGRVMVYVGDGDSVEVRDTDDTRVVMGVTCMVSEFREWTDGELVEVAYDWFAQDQDGNVWYFGEAVENYANGELINTNGSWEAGVDGALPGYQMKAQPFVGDRYYQEYYDGEAEDQARIISVTASQSVVFGQFSNCVKSLEWTDIDPGAAEFKFYASGIGLIREHATTDESSGMELVAVRME
;
A
#
# COMPACT_ATOMS: atom_id res chain seq x y z
N MET A 1 0.23 -45.48 -8.99
CA MET A 1 0.99 -45.29 -7.74
C MET A 1 0.94 -43.79 -7.47
N LYS A 2 -0.08 -43.37 -6.71
CA LYS A 2 -0.53 -41.96 -6.60
C LYS A 2 0.43 -41.21 -5.67
N ARG A 3 1.17 -40.23 -6.20
CA ARG A 3 1.92 -39.28 -5.36
C ARG A 3 0.91 -38.27 -4.82
N LYS A 4 0.61 -38.39 -3.53
CA LYS A 4 0.03 -37.32 -2.71
C LYS A 4 1.22 -36.46 -2.26
N LEU A 5 1.30 -35.21 -2.68
CA LEU A 5 2.26 -34.23 -2.21
C LEU A 5 1.68 -32.85 -2.56
N LEU A 6 1.41 -32.05 -1.52
CA LEU A 6 1.32 -30.58 -1.49
C LEU A 6 0.18 -29.94 -2.28
N TYR A 7 -0.86 -29.46 -1.58
CA TYR A 7 -1.98 -28.66 -2.13
C TYR A 7 -2.45 -27.66 -1.06
N ALA A 8 -1.51 -27.02 -0.36
CA ALA A 8 -1.90 -26.38 0.88
C ALA A 8 -1.02 -25.19 1.20
N LEU A 9 -1.17 -24.08 0.48
CA LEU A 9 -0.83 -22.72 0.95
C LEU A 9 -1.31 -21.58 0.06
N TYR A 10 -2.26 -21.83 -0.84
CA TYR A 10 -2.71 -20.82 -1.77
C TYR A 10 -4.17 -20.51 -1.53
N ALA A 11 -4.37 -19.38 -0.86
CA ALA A 11 -5.60 -18.61 -0.84
C ALA A 11 -6.86 -19.33 -0.32
N ALA A 12 -6.83 -20.10 0.77
CA ALA A 12 -8.04 -20.66 1.38
C ALA A 12 -8.99 -21.45 0.43
N LEU A 13 -8.64 -21.70 -0.84
CA LEU A 13 -9.61 -22.19 -1.79
C LEU A 13 -9.00 -23.19 -2.77
N CYS A 14 -9.17 -24.46 -2.44
CA CYS A 14 -9.33 -25.54 -3.41
C CYS A 14 -9.76 -26.79 -2.65
N ALA A 15 -11.04 -26.84 -2.26
CA ALA A 15 -11.67 -28.08 -1.81
C ALA A 15 -11.66 -29.09 -2.98
N LEU A 16 -10.77 -30.08 -2.91
CA LEU A 16 -10.66 -31.14 -3.91
C LEU A 16 -11.79 -32.16 -3.68
N VAL A 17 -13.02 -31.86 -4.14
CA VAL A 17 -14.16 -32.77 -4.06
C VAL A 17 -14.22 -33.69 -5.29
N VAL A 18 -13.93 -34.98 -5.09
CA VAL A 18 -14.20 -36.01 -6.11
C VAL A 18 -15.70 -36.31 -6.13
N ALA A 19 -16.44 -35.70 -7.06
CA ALA A 19 -17.86 -35.99 -7.27
C ALA A 19 -18.07 -37.43 -7.79
N ALA A 20 -18.54 -38.33 -6.91
CA ALA A 20 -19.17 -39.58 -7.33
C ALA A 20 -20.65 -39.29 -7.63
N GLY A 21 -21.00 -39.28 -8.91
CA GLY A 21 -22.36 -38.98 -9.37
C GLY A 21 -23.44 -39.83 -8.69
N CYS A 22 -24.44 -39.15 -8.15
CA CYS A 22 -25.69 -39.76 -7.71
C CYS A 22 -26.84 -38.79 -8.01
N ASP A 23 -27.81 -39.25 -8.81
CA ASP A 23 -29.06 -38.55 -9.13
C ASP A 23 -29.72 -38.02 -7.84
N LYS A 24 -29.84 -36.69 -7.69
CA LYS A 24 -30.65 -36.07 -6.62
C LYS A 24 -31.95 -35.51 -7.19
N SER A 25 -33.06 -36.05 -6.68
CA SER A 25 -34.40 -35.52 -6.79
C SER A 25 -34.54 -34.20 -6.04
N SER A 26 -35.26 -33.23 -6.62
CA SER A 26 -35.52 -31.90 -6.06
C SER A 26 -36.40 -31.93 -4.80
N GLU A 27 -35.79 -31.76 -3.63
CA GLU A 27 -36.46 -31.26 -2.42
C GLU A 27 -36.32 -29.72 -2.36
N PRO A 28 -37.25 -29.00 -1.70
CA PRO A 28 -37.16 -27.53 -1.62
C PRO A 28 -35.97 -27.12 -0.75
N GLU A 29 -35.08 -26.30 -1.31
CA GLU A 29 -33.91 -25.73 -0.62
C GLU A 29 -34.34 -25.00 0.66
N SER A 30 -33.75 -25.41 1.78
CA SER A 30 -33.78 -24.62 3.02
C SER A 30 -32.95 -23.36 2.85
N GLU A 31 -33.36 -22.24 3.46
CA GLU A 31 -32.50 -21.05 3.48
C GLU A 31 -31.15 -21.36 4.13
N PRO A 32 -30.04 -20.81 3.60
CA PRO A 32 -28.70 -21.08 4.11
C PRO A 32 -28.57 -20.63 5.57
N ALA A 33 -27.74 -21.34 6.34
CA ALA A 33 -27.52 -21.05 7.76
C ALA A 33 -26.92 -19.65 7.99
N TRP A 34 -26.26 -19.11 6.96
CA TRP A 34 -25.74 -17.75 6.87
C TRP A 34 -26.45 -17.02 5.73
N ASN A 35 -26.94 -15.80 5.98
CA ASN A 35 -27.39 -14.87 4.93
C ASN A 35 -27.33 -13.44 5.47
N PRO A 36 -26.27 -12.67 5.16
CA PRO A 36 -26.09 -11.32 5.68
C PRO A 36 -27.05 -10.30 5.04
N GLY A 37 -27.75 -10.67 3.96
CA GLY A 37 -28.71 -9.83 3.25
C GLY A 37 -28.03 -8.75 2.41
N VAL A 38 -28.09 -8.88 1.08
CA VAL A 38 -27.48 -7.91 0.16
C VAL A 38 -28.50 -6.83 -0.23
N ASN A 39 -28.14 -5.57 0.00
CA ASN A 39 -28.85 -4.41 -0.56
C ASN A 39 -27.91 -3.60 -1.46
N PRO A 40 -28.03 -3.69 -2.79
CA PRO A 40 -27.11 -3.00 -3.70
C PRO A 40 -27.02 -1.47 -3.50
N ALA A 41 -28.06 -0.84 -2.96
CA ALA A 41 -28.08 0.60 -2.73
C ALA A 41 -27.19 1.07 -1.56
N THR A 42 -26.67 0.14 -0.74
CA THR A 42 -25.80 0.48 0.39
C THR A 42 -24.31 0.35 0.08
N PHE A 43 -23.93 0.03 -1.16
CA PHE A 43 -22.53 -0.11 -1.55
C PHE A 43 -21.95 1.19 -2.10
N VAL A 44 -20.66 1.39 -1.89
CA VAL A 44 -19.89 2.53 -2.42
C VAL A 44 -19.03 2.08 -3.59
N ALA A 45 -18.46 3.05 -4.33
CA ALA A 45 -17.50 2.76 -5.37
C ALA A 45 -16.11 2.54 -4.75
N GLY A 46 -15.40 1.50 -5.19
CA GLY A 46 -14.08 1.14 -4.68
C GLY A 46 -14.10 0.36 -3.36
N VAL A 47 -12.92 -0.06 -2.93
CA VAL A 47 -12.68 -0.74 -1.64
C VAL A 47 -11.42 -0.11 -1.03
N ASP A 48 -11.62 0.76 -0.03
CA ASP A 48 -10.61 1.61 0.60
C ASP A 48 -10.42 1.32 2.10
N HIS A 49 -10.93 0.18 2.58
CA HIS A 49 -10.85 -0.16 3.99
C HIS A 49 -9.37 -0.26 4.48
N PRO A 50 -9.04 0.30 5.67
CA PRO A 50 -7.64 0.43 6.11
C PRO A 50 -6.87 -0.89 6.20
N PHE A 51 -7.55 -2.00 6.48
CA PHE A 51 -6.95 -3.33 6.61
C PHE A 51 -7.21 -4.26 5.42
N PHE A 52 -7.97 -3.80 4.42
CA PHE A 52 -8.21 -4.56 3.18
C PHE A 52 -8.70 -3.58 2.11
N SER A 53 -7.84 -3.25 1.15
CA SER A 53 -8.19 -2.37 0.04
C SER A 53 -8.01 -3.11 -1.28
N VAL A 54 -8.66 -2.66 -2.34
CA VAL A 54 -8.34 -3.06 -3.71
C VAL A 54 -7.89 -1.80 -4.44
N VAL A 55 -6.57 -1.64 -4.59
CA VAL A 55 -5.96 -0.40 -5.10
C VAL A 55 -5.53 -0.61 -6.56
N PRO A 56 -6.26 -0.09 -7.56
CA PRO A 56 -5.94 -0.33 -8.97
C PRO A 56 -4.47 -0.10 -9.31
N GLY A 57 -3.85 -1.08 -9.96
CA GLY A 57 -2.43 -1.06 -10.33
C GLY A 57 -1.50 -1.62 -9.27
N ARG A 58 -1.94 -1.80 -8.02
CA ARG A 58 -1.11 -2.41 -6.97
C ARG A 58 -0.87 -3.89 -7.28
N ILE A 59 0.38 -4.28 -7.17
CA ILE A 59 0.84 -5.67 -7.23
C ILE A 59 1.51 -5.99 -5.90
N MET A 60 1.07 -7.06 -5.26
CA MET A 60 1.66 -7.60 -4.04
C MET A 60 2.23 -8.99 -4.35
N VAL A 61 3.48 -9.25 -3.97
CA VAL A 61 4.13 -10.55 -4.15
C VAL A 61 4.38 -11.17 -2.79
N TYR A 62 3.96 -12.42 -2.65
CA TYR A 62 4.15 -13.21 -1.44
C TYR A 62 5.09 -14.37 -1.73
N ALA A 63 5.95 -14.70 -0.78
CA ALA A 63 6.80 -15.88 -0.82
C ALA A 63 6.29 -16.92 0.19
N GLY A 64 6.06 -18.14 -0.28
CA GLY A 64 5.70 -19.28 0.56
C GLY A 64 6.94 -19.94 1.16
N ASN A 65 6.84 -20.28 2.44
CA ASN A 65 7.86 -20.97 3.23
C ASN A 65 7.33 -22.34 3.67
N ASP A 66 7.27 -23.27 2.74
CA ASP A 66 6.83 -24.66 2.96
C ASP A 66 8.01 -25.62 3.29
N GLY A 67 9.26 -25.20 3.04
CA GLY A 67 10.47 -25.97 3.33
C GLY A 67 10.86 -27.02 2.28
N ALA A 68 9.99 -27.35 1.32
CA ALA A 68 10.26 -28.27 0.21
C ALA A 68 9.95 -27.68 -1.18
N VAL A 69 8.99 -26.74 -1.27
CA VAL A 69 8.50 -26.14 -2.52
C VAL A 69 8.81 -24.63 -2.52
N ARG A 70 9.22 -24.11 -3.68
CA ARG A 70 9.33 -22.66 -3.86
C ARG A 70 8.00 -22.12 -4.33
N ASP A 71 7.30 -21.54 -3.38
CA ASP A 71 5.97 -21.00 -3.54
C ASP A 71 6.06 -19.47 -3.70
N SER A 72 5.43 -18.92 -4.73
CA SER A 72 5.09 -17.49 -4.77
C SER A 72 3.62 -17.24 -5.10
N VAL A 73 3.02 -16.22 -4.50
CA VAL A 73 1.71 -15.66 -4.88
C VAL A 73 1.96 -14.28 -5.47
N GLU A 74 1.20 -13.88 -6.48
CA GLU A 74 1.10 -12.50 -6.92
C GLU A 74 -0.36 -12.08 -6.92
N VAL A 75 -0.67 -10.97 -6.24
CA VAL A 75 -1.99 -10.35 -6.18
C VAL A 75 -1.96 -9.08 -6.99
N ARG A 76 -2.91 -8.91 -7.90
CA ARG A 76 -3.00 -7.78 -8.83
C ARG A 76 -4.36 -7.12 -8.68
N ASP A 77 -4.34 -5.96 -8.05
CA ASP A 77 -5.54 -5.13 -7.96
C ASP A 77 -5.72 -4.36 -9.26
N SER A 78 -6.95 -4.33 -9.78
CA SER A 78 -7.26 -3.68 -11.04
C SER A 78 -8.45 -2.71 -10.91
N ASP A 79 -8.65 -1.89 -11.94
CA ASP A 79 -9.86 -1.06 -12.10
C ASP A 79 -11.01 -1.84 -12.76
N GLN A 80 -10.82 -3.14 -13.02
CA GLN A 80 -11.88 -3.98 -13.55
C GLN A 80 -12.94 -4.24 -12.48
N THR A 81 -14.18 -4.34 -12.92
CA THR A 81 -15.33 -4.58 -12.05
C THR A 81 -16.18 -5.71 -12.56
N ARG A 82 -16.80 -6.45 -11.64
CA ARG A 82 -17.87 -7.43 -11.93
C ARG A 82 -19.14 -7.02 -11.19
N VAL A 83 -20.31 -7.21 -11.81
CA VAL A 83 -21.59 -7.01 -11.12
C VAL A 83 -22.12 -8.34 -10.60
N VAL A 84 -22.21 -8.50 -9.29
CA VAL A 84 -22.73 -9.71 -8.62
C VAL A 84 -23.89 -9.31 -7.70
N MET A 85 -25.03 -9.99 -7.80
CA MET A 85 -26.27 -9.63 -7.08
C MET A 85 -26.70 -8.14 -7.21
N GLY A 86 -26.30 -7.47 -8.29
CA GLY A 86 -26.56 -6.04 -8.51
C GLY A 86 -25.57 -5.07 -7.86
N VAL A 87 -24.57 -5.57 -7.12
CA VAL A 87 -23.46 -4.81 -6.54
C VAL A 87 -22.31 -4.75 -7.53
N THR A 88 -21.68 -3.59 -7.69
CA THR A 88 -20.44 -3.46 -8.49
C THR A 88 -19.24 -3.79 -7.60
N CYS A 89 -18.59 -4.91 -7.87
CA CYS A 89 -17.43 -5.41 -7.14
C CYS A 89 -16.14 -5.08 -7.89
N MET A 90 -15.10 -4.70 -7.16
CA MET A 90 -13.72 -4.57 -7.65
C MET A 90 -13.10 -5.96 -7.85
N VAL A 91 -12.29 -6.13 -8.89
CA VAL A 91 -11.59 -7.38 -9.20
C VAL A 91 -10.15 -7.32 -8.69
N SER A 92 -9.76 -8.31 -7.87
CA SER A 92 -8.37 -8.60 -7.51
C SER A 92 -7.98 -9.96 -8.09
N GLU A 93 -6.91 -10.03 -8.87
CA GLU A 93 -6.44 -11.27 -9.51
C GLU A 93 -5.29 -11.87 -8.70
N PHE A 94 -5.48 -13.08 -8.20
CA PHE A 94 -4.46 -13.89 -7.55
C PHE A 94 -3.84 -14.85 -8.55
N ARG A 95 -2.52 -15.03 -8.47
CA ARG A 95 -1.77 -16.02 -9.26
C ARG A 95 -0.86 -16.80 -8.35
N ALA A 96 -0.92 -18.12 -8.44
CA ALA A 96 -0.12 -19.03 -7.63
C ALA A 96 0.91 -19.76 -8.49
N TRP A 97 2.14 -19.86 -7.99
CA TRP A 97 3.19 -20.67 -8.59
C TRP A 97 3.82 -21.62 -7.58
N GLU A 98 3.90 -22.89 -7.96
CA GLU A 98 4.66 -23.91 -7.24
C GLU A 98 5.89 -24.29 -8.05
N ASN A 99 7.08 -24.18 -7.44
CA ASN A 99 8.37 -24.40 -8.12
C ASN A 99 8.56 -23.59 -9.42
N GLY A 100 7.89 -22.43 -9.51
CA GLY A 100 7.90 -21.58 -10.70
C GLY A 100 6.96 -22.00 -11.83
N GLU A 101 6.15 -23.05 -11.65
CA GLU A 101 5.07 -23.42 -12.55
C GLU A 101 3.77 -22.77 -12.08
N LEU A 102 3.03 -22.13 -13.00
CA LEU A 102 1.72 -21.56 -12.69
C LEU A 102 0.76 -22.71 -12.39
N VAL A 103 0.13 -22.67 -11.21
CA VAL A 103 -0.83 -23.68 -10.77
C VAL A 103 -2.26 -23.14 -10.70
N GLU A 104 -2.44 -21.84 -10.49
CA GLU A 104 -3.77 -21.25 -10.34
C GLU A 104 -3.78 -19.77 -10.76
N ILE A 105 -4.90 -19.35 -11.33
CA ILE A 105 -5.31 -17.95 -11.39
C ILE A 105 -6.72 -17.85 -10.81
N ALA A 106 -6.90 -17.01 -9.80
CA ALA A 106 -8.21 -16.69 -9.23
C ALA A 106 -8.52 -15.20 -9.43
N ARG A 107 -9.80 -14.87 -9.65
CA ARG A 107 -10.30 -13.48 -9.77
C ARG A 107 -11.43 -13.25 -8.80
N ASP A 108 -11.06 -12.73 -7.64
CA ASP A 108 -11.94 -12.40 -6.54
C ASP A 108 -12.73 -11.12 -6.77
N TRP A 109 -13.95 -11.08 -6.23
CA TRP A 109 -14.85 -9.92 -6.33
C TRP A 109 -15.17 -9.35 -4.95
N TYR A 110 -14.64 -8.16 -4.68
CA TYR A 110 -14.83 -7.46 -3.41
C TYR A 110 -15.68 -6.20 -3.56
N ALA A 111 -16.51 -5.88 -2.58
CA ALA A 111 -17.24 -4.61 -2.54
C ALA A 111 -17.31 -4.06 -1.11
N GLN A 112 -17.34 -2.73 -0.99
CA GLN A 112 -17.44 -2.05 0.30
C GLN A 112 -18.81 -1.41 0.48
N ASP A 113 -19.41 -1.62 1.65
CA ASP A 113 -20.66 -0.95 2.01
C ASP A 113 -20.42 0.44 2.62
N GLN A 114 -21.48 1.24 2.74
CA GLN A 114 -21.45 2.58 3.33
C GLN A 114 -21.07 2.59 4.82
N ALA A 115 -21.12 1.45 5.51
CA ALA A 115 -20.63 1.33 6.88
C ALA A 115 -19.11 1.12 6.90
N GLY A 116 -18.51 0.70 5.78
CA GLY A 116 -17.08 0.42 5.62
C GLY A 116 -16.75 -1.07 5.65
N THR A 117 -17.74 -1.97 5.69
CA THR A 117 -17.48 -3.43 5.68
C THR A 117 -17.11 -3.85 4.26
N VAL A 118 -16.05 -4.65 4.14
CA VAL A 118 -15.64 -5.27 2.89
C VAL A 118 -16.28 -6.66 2.80
N TRP A 119 -17.02 -6.86 1.72
CA TRP A 119 -17.73 -8.09 1.39
C TRP A 119 -16.97 -8.86 0.31
N TYR A 120 -17.03 -10.19 0.39
CA TYR A 120 -16.50 -11.10 -0.62
C TYR A 120 -17.67 -11.78 -1.36
N PHE A 121 -17.76 -11.55 -2.67
CA PHE A 121 -18.90 -11.93 -3.51
C PHE A 121 -18.66 -13.18 -4.38
N GLY A 122 -17.47 -13.76 -4.29
CA GLY A 122 -17.07 -14.93 -5.06
C GLY A 122 -15.86 -14.70 -5.93
N GLU A 123 -15.57 -15.71 -6.74
CA GLU A 123 -14.38 -15.80 -7.57
C GLU A 123 -14.57 -16.66 -8.82
N GLU A 124 -13.69 -16.41 -9.78
CA GLU A 124 -13.46 -17.27 -10.93
C GLU A 124 -12.05 -17.87 -10.82
N VAL A 125 -11.96 -19.19 -10.77
CA VAL A 125 -10.72 -19.95 -10.61
C VAL A 125 -10.38 -20.69 -11.90
N GLU A 126 -9.09 -20.68 -12.26
CA GLU A 126 -8.50 -21.41 -13.36
C GLU A 126 -7.31 -22.22 -12.83
N ASN A 127 -7.44 -23.56 -12.80
CA ASN A 127 -6.39 -24.46 -12.31
C ASN A 127 -5.52 -24.99 -13.45
N TYR A 128 -4.21 -25.05 -13.23
CA TYR A 128 -3.23 -25.37 -14.27
C TYR A 128 -2.33 -26.54 -13.86
N GLU A 129 -2.11 -27.48 -14.78
CA GLU A 129 -1.06 -28.49 -14.69
C GLU A 129 -0.16 -28.44 -15.94
N ASN A 130 1.15 -28.31 -15.75
CA ASN A 130 2.13 -28.24 -16.85
C ASN A 130 1.79 -27.14 -17.89
N GLY A 131 1.22 -26.02 -17.43
CA GLY A 131 0.81 -24.90 -18.28
C GLY A 131 -0.47 -25.13 -19.08
N VAL A 132 -1.26 -26.15 -18.74
CA VAL A 132 -2.57 -26.44 -19.37
C VAL A 132 -3.66 -26.26 -18.33
N LEU A 133 -4.71 -25.50 -18.67
CA LEU A 133 -5.93 -25.40 -17.88
C LEU A 133 -6.57 -26.79 -17.74
N VAL A 134 -6.71 -27.27 -16.51
CA VAL A 134 -7.26 -28.60 -16.21
C VAL A 134 -8.73 -28.53 -15.79
N ASP A 135 -9.11 -27.55 -14.98
CA ASP A 135 -10.47 -27.32 -14.49
C ASP A 135 -10.61 -25.88 -13.95
N THR A 136 -11.78 -25.59 -13.42
CA THR A 136 -12.15 -24.31 -12.78
C THR A 136 -12.74 -24.56 -11.39
N ASP A 137 -12.37 -25.68 -10.76
CA ASP A 137 -12.85 -26.07 -9.43
C ASP A 137 -12.44 -24.98 -8.43
N GLY A 138 -13.34 -24.65 -7.50
CA GLY A 138 -13.23 -23.49 -6.61
C GLY A 138 -13.99 -22.25 -7.08
N SER A 139 -14.40 -22.15 -8.35
CA SER A 139 -15.21 -21.01 -8.79
C SER A 139 -16.60 -21.00 -8.15
N TRP A 140 -17.01 -19.86 -7.59
CA TRP A 140 -18.36 -19.66 -7.06
C TRP A 140 -18.81 -18.19 -7.19
N GLU A 141 -20.13 -17.96 -7.26
CA GLU A 141 -20.69 -16.61 -7.34
C GLU A 141 -21.88 -16.47 -6.39
N ALA A 142 -21.84 -15.45 -5.52
CA ALA A 142 -22.94 -15.12 -4.64
C ALA A 142 -24.27 -14.93 -5.40
N GLY A 143 -25.33 -15.57 -4.92
CA GLY A 143 -26.66 -15.57 -5.55
C GLY A 143 -26.86 -16.63 -6.63
N VAL A 144 -25.87 -17.49 -6.88
CA VAL A 144 -25.95 -18.67 -7.75
C VAL A 144 -25.95 -19.94 -6.88
N ASP A 145 -26.81 -20.90 -7.20
CA ASP A 145 -26.86 -22.25 -6.60
C ASP A 145 -26.83 -22.29 -5.06
N GLY A 146 -27.39 -21.26 -4.41
CA GLY A 146 -27.47 -21.15 -2.95
C GLY A 146 -26.27 -20.48 -2.27
N ALA A 147 -25.21 -20.17 -3.02
CA ALA A 147 -24.06 -19.45 -2.50
C ALA A 147 -24.45 -18.03 -2.04
N VAL A 148 -23.91 -17.59 -0.90
CA VAL A 148 -24.12 -16.26 -0.34
C VAL A 148 -22.77 -15.61 -0.04
N PRO A 149 -22.67 -14.27 -0.12
CA PRO A 149 -21.43 -13.60 0.19
C PRO A 149 -21.18 -13.61 1.70
N GLY A 150 -19.92 -13.49 2.08
CA GLY A 150 -19.50 -13.20 3.45
C GLY A 150 -18.76 -11.87 3.56
N TYR A 151 -18.06 -11.70 4.67
CA TYR A 151 -17.25 -10.53 4.93
C TYR A 151 -15.77 -10.88 4.79
N GLN A 152 -15.04 -10.10 4.01
CA GLN A 152 -13.58 -10.16 4.02
C GLN A 152 -13.02 -9.44 5.26
N MET A 153 -13.61 -8.29 5.59
CA MET A 153 -13.19 -7.47 6.72
C MET A 153 -14.34 -6.58 7.20
N LYS A 154 -14.68 -6.64 8.49
CA LYS A 154 -15.69 -5.75 9.09
C LYS A 154 -15.20 -4.30 9.10
N ALA A 155 -16.12 -3.35 8.95
CA ALA A 155 -15.83 -1.91 8.99
C ALA A 155 -15.01 -1.44 10.21
N THR A 156 -15.21 -2.10 11.34
CA THR A 156 -14.43 -1.90 12.56
C THR A 156 -14.25 -3.28 13.18
N PRO A 157 -13.13 -3.96 12.93
CA PRO A 157 -12.86 -5.26 13.52
C PRO A 157 -12.74 -5.15 15.04
N HIS A 158 -13.33 -6.09 15.77
CA HIS A 158 -13.19 -6.23 17.21
C HIS A 158 -12.74 -7.64 17.55
N VAL A 159 -11.92 -7.79 18.60
CA VAL A 159 -11.52 -9.10 19.09
C VAL A 159 -12.76 -9.94 19.44
N GLY A 160 -12.81 -11.17 18.92
CA GLY A 160 -13.93 -12.11 19.05
C GLY A 160 -15.03 -11.95 17.99
N ASP A 161 -14.87 -11.04 17.02
CA ASP A 161 -15.71 -11.04 15.83
C ASP A 161 -15.53 -12.35 15.07
N VAL A 162 -16.62 -13.09 14.88
CA VAL A 162 -16.68 -14.29 14.02
C VAL A 162 -17.62 -14.02 12.85
N TYR A 163 -17.22 -14.44 11.65
CA TYR A 163 -18.01 -14.31 10.43
C TYR A 163 -17.60 -15.34 9.39
N TYR A 164 -18.50 -15.62 8.46
CA TYR A 164 -18.16 -16.31 7.21
C TYR A 164 -17.51 -15.31 6.25
N ASN A 165 -16.43 -15.72 5.61
CA ASN A 165 -15.84 -15.03 4.46
C ASN A 165 -16.65 -15.35 3.21
N GLU A 166 -17.17 -16.57 3.15
CA GLU A 166 -17.98 -17.13 2.08
C GLU A 166 -18.85 -18.26 2.63
N PHE A 167 -19.98 -18.52 1.96
CA PHE A 167 -20.82 -19.67 2.30
C PHE A 167 -21.52 -20.20 1.05
N TYR A 168 -21.15 -21.42 0.70
CA TYR A 168 -21.75 -22.29 -0.29
C TYR A 168 -21.72 -23.70 0.28
N GLU A 169 -22.87 -24.20 0.70
CA GLU A 169 -23.01 -25.45 1.45
C GLU A 169 -22.28 -26.63 0.76
N GLU A 170 -21.45 -27.34 1.52
CA GLU A 170 -20.59 -28.47 1.09
C GLU A 170 -19.46 -28.11 0.09
N GLU A 171 -19.35 -26.84 -0.36
CA GLU A 171 -18.40 -26.42 -1.40
C GLU A 171 -17.41 -25.35 -0.90
N ALA A 172 -17.87 -24.34 -0.16
CA ALA A 172 -17.08 -23.18 0.28
C ALA A 172 -17.63 -22.64 1.61
N GLU A 173 -16.94 -22.82 2.74
CA GLU A 173 -17.48 -22.48 4.08
C GLU A 173 -16.43 -21.80 4.98
N ASP A 174 -15.57 -20.96 4.38
CA ASP A 174 -14.51 -20.29 5.12
C ASP A 174 -15.04 -19.30 6.16
N GLN A 175 -14.40 -19.31 7.32
CA GLN A 175 -14.71 -18.48 8.47
C GLN A 175 -13.46 -17.82 9.02
N SER A 176 -13.65 -16.63 9.59
CA SER A 176 -12.62 -15.91 10.33
C SER A 176 -13.10 -15.55 11.73
N GLU A 177 -12.18 -15.62 12.70
CA GLU A 177 -12.28 -14.99 14.03
C GLU A 177 -11.19 -13.93 14.19
N VAL A 178 -11.56 -12.70 14.57
CA VAL A 178 -10.58 -11.67 14.91
C VAL A 178 -9.95 -11.95 16.27
N LEU A 179 -8.65 -12.26 16.28
CA LEU A 179 -7.87 -12.55 17.49
C LEU A 179 -7.22 -11.31 18.10
N SER A 180 -6.86 -10.32 17.28
CA SER A 180 -6.24 -9.07 17.71
C SER A 180 -6.53 -7.95 16.72
N VAL A 181 -6.57 -6.72 17.22
CA VAL A 181 -6.65 -5.48 16.41
C VAL A 181 -5.43 -4.58 16.63
N ASP A 182 -4.43 -5.10 17.35
CA ASP A 182 -3.19 -4.41 17.68
C ASP A 182 -2.00 -5.37 17.68
N ALA A 183 -1.98 -6.28 16.69
CA ALA A 183 -0.87 -7.21 16.54
C ALA A 183 0.37 -6.52 15.94
N ALA A 184 1.55 -6.99 16.31
CA ALA A 184 2.81 -6.63 15.69
C ALA A 184 3.49 -7.87 15.11
N ILE A 185 4.05 -7.73 13.91
CA ILE A 185 4.77 -8.80 13.22
C ILE A 185 6.01 -8.22 12.51
N PRO A 186 7.23 -8.52 13.02
CA PRO A 186 8.46 -8.17 12.34
C PRO A 186 8.69 -9.13 11.16
N MET A 187 9.02 -8.60 9.99
CA MET A 187 9.23 -9.37 8.77
C MET A 187 10.48 -8.87 8.02
N GLY A 188 11.00 -9.70 7.12
CA GLY A 188 12.12 -9.28 6.26
C GLY A 188 11.79 -8.10 5.35
N PHE A 189 10.52 -7.97 4.95
CA PHE A 189 10.02 -6.85 4.13
C PHE A 189 9.82 -5.56 4.93
N GLY A 190 9.55 -5.66 6.24
CA GLY A 190 9.32 -4.53 7.13
C GLY A 190 8.69 -4.96 8.45
N ASP A 191 8.75 -4.07 9.43
CA ASP A 191 8.09 -4.28 10.72
C ASP A 191 6.68 -3.70 10.69
N PHE A 192 5.68 -4.58 10.85
CA PHE A 192 4.28 -4.18 10.88
C PHE A 192 3.75 -4.15 12.31
N VAL A 193 2.98 -3.11 12.64
CA VAL A 193 2.28 -2.97 13.92
C VAL A 193 0.83 -2.58 13.68
N HIS A 194 0.02 -2.56 14.74
CA HIS A 194 -1.40 -2.24 14.67
C HIS A 194 -2.16 -3.11 13.66
N CYS A 195 -1.70 -4.35 13.45
CA CYS A 195 -2.30 -5.28 12.50
C CYS A 195 -3.57 -5.91 13.09
N VAL A 196 -4.54 -6.17 12.22
CA VAL A 196 -5.64 -7.10 12.52
C VAL A 196 -5.10 -8.52 12.33
N LYS A 197 -5.23 -9.34 13.36
CA LYS A 197 -4.90 -10.77 13.30
C LYS A 197 -6.20 -11.58 13.33
N THR A 198 -6.37 -12.50 12.40
CA THR A 198 -7.49 -13.45 12.40
C THR A 198 -7.00 -14.89 12.61
N ALA A 199 -7.89 -15.75 13.07
CA ALA A 199 -7.83 -17.18 12.85
C ALA A 199 -8.84 -17.55 11.78
N ASP A 200 -8.40 -18.30 10.76
CA ASP A 200 -9.22 -18.69 9.62
C ASP A 200 -9.30 -20.21 9.55
N TRP A 201 -10.50 -20.74 9.28
CA TRP A 201 -10.79 -22.18 9.17
C TRP A 201 -12.01 -22.43 8.29
N THR A 202 -12.22 -23.71 7.93
CA THR A 202 -13.44 -24.19 7.28
C THR A 202 -13.90 -25.49 7.93
N ASP A 203 -15.22 -25.68 8.03
CA ASP A 203 -15.82 -26.93 8.53
C ASP A 203 -15.63 -28.10 7.54
N LEU A 204 -15.31 -27.80 6.28
CA LEU A 204 -15.03 -28.79 5.23
C LEU A 204 -13.68 -29.51 5.44
N GLU A 205 -12.71 -28.82 6.05
CA GLU A 205 -11.36 -29.35 6.33
C GLU A 205 -11.01 -29.25 7.83
N PRO A 206 -11.65 -30.07 8.68
CA PRO A 206 -11.49 -29.95 10.13
C PRO A 206 -10.06 -30.25 10.59
N GLY A 207 -9.56 -29.41 11.50
CA GLY A 207 -8.21 -29.54 12.07
C GLY A 207 -7.13 -28.78 11.29
N ILE A 208 -7.53 -27.91 10.37
CA ILE A 208 -6.67 -26.91 9.74
C ILE A 208 -7.09 -25.54 10.26
N THR A 209 -6.12 -24.74 10.70
CA THR A 209 -6.36 -23.35 11.10
C THR A 209 -5.15 -22.53 10.75
N GLU A 210 -5.40 -21.36 10.18
CA GLU A 210 -4.39 -20.39 9.79
C GLU A 210 -4.54 -19.13 10.61
N HIS A 211 -3.44 -18.42 10.81
CA HIS A 211 -3.48 -17.04 11.29
C HIS A 211 -3.08 -16.09 10.17
N LYS A 212 -3.94 -15.12 9.85
CA LYS A 212 -3.64 -14.04 8.91
C LYS A 212 -3.41 -12.73 9.65
N TYR A 213 -2.50 -11.92 9.10
CA TYR A 213 -2.13 -10.61 9.62
C TYR A 213 -2.36 -9.57 8.54
N TYR A 214 -3.21 -8.59 8.83
CA TYR A 214 -3.57 -7.51 7.93
C TYR A 214 -3.01 -6.19 8.47
N ALA A 215 -2.09 -5.56 7.72
CA ALA A 215 -1.46 -4.30 8.10
C ALA A 215 -2.22 -3.10 7.53
N PRO A 216 -2.32 -1.97 8.27
CA PRO A 216 -2.88 -0.73 7.77
C PRO A 216 -2.25 -0.28 6.43
N GLY A 217 -3.09 0.09 5.47
CA GLY A 217 -2.69 0.60 4.15
C GLY A 217 -2.24 -0.46 3.14
N ILE A 218 -2.04 -1.71 3.58
CA ILE A 218 -1.53 -2.79 2.73
C ILE A 218 -2.58 -3.87 2.54
N GLY A 219 -3.16 -4.38 3.63
CA GLY A 219 -3.92 -5.63 3.61
C GLY A 219 -3.10 -6.78 4.15
N LEU A 220 -3.29 -7.99 3.61
CA LEU A 220 -2.60 -9.19 4.07
C LEU A 220 -1.08 -9.01 3.94
N VAL A 221 -0.35 -9.17 5.04
CA VAL A 221 1.12 -9.15 5.07
C VAL A 221 1.72 -10.51 5.41
N TYR A 222 1.01 -11.33 6.19
CA TYR A 222 1.50 -12.64 6.61
C TYR A 222 0.35 -13.60 6.87
N GLU A 223 0.54 -14.86 6.50
CA GLU A 223 -0.35 -15.97 6.83
C GLU A 223 0.49 -17.16 7.28
N ILE A 224 0.05 -17.86 8.32
CA ILE A 224 0.75 -19.04 8.84
C ILE A 224 -0.23 -20.11 9.30
N LYS A 225 0.04 -21.37 8.94
CA LYS A 225 -0.64 -22.54 9.50
C LYS A 225 -0.24 -22.77 10.94
N VAL A 226 -1.24 -22.78 11.83
CA VAL A 226 -1.07 -23.06 13.26
C VAL A 226 -1.66 -24.40 13.70
N GLU A 227 -2.57 -24.96 12.89
CA GLU A 227 -3.04 -26.34 13.00
C GLU A 227 -3.05 -27.01 11.61
N GLY A 228 -2.95 -28.34 11.57
CA GLY A 228 -3.10 -29.10 10.32
C GLY A 228 -1.87 -29.21 9.43
N GLY A 229 -0.74 -28.59 9.80
CA GLY A 229 0.50 -28.70 9.02
C GLY A 229 1.53 -27.64 9.36
N SER A 230 2.38 -27.33 8.39
CA SER A 230 3.35 -26.25 8.45
C SER A 230 3.30 -25.43 7.16
N GLY A 231 3.68 -24.18 7.28
CA GLY A 231 3.98 -23.29 6.17
C GLY A 231 3.29 -21.95 6.33
N SER A 232 3.78 -20.98 5.57
CA SER A 232 3.38 -19.58 5.66
C SER A 232 3.60 -18.89 4.33
N ILE A 233 2.82 -17.85 4.04
CA ILE A 233 3.12 -16.88 2.98
C ILE A 233 3.46 -15.53 3.61
N GLU A 234 4.50 -14.89 3.07
CA GLU A 234 5.01 -13.62 3.57
C GLU A 234 5.03 -12.60 2.44
N LEU A 235 4.49 -11.41 2.68
CA LEU A 235 4.63 -10.30 1.74
C LEU A 235 6.12 -9.94 1.60
N VAL A 236 6.62 -10.00 0.37
CA VAL A 236 8.02 -9.70 0.04
C VAL A 236 8.16 -8.52 -0.92
N GLU A 237 7.09 -8.11 -1.58
CA GLU A 237 7.09 -6.97 -2.49
C GLU A 237 5.71 -6.32 -2.57
N VAL A 238 5.70 -4.99 -2.57
CA VAL A 238 4.55 -4.18 -3.04
C VAL A 238 5.10 -3.26 -4.11
N ARG A 239 4.44 -3.25 -5.27
CA ARG A 239 4.80 -2.38 -6.40
C ARG A 239 3.56 -1.94 -7.14
N GLN A 240 3.69 -0.86 -7.89
CA GLN A 240 2.71 -0.52 -8.92
C GLN A 240 3.07 -1.28 -10.20
N ALA A 241 2.06 -1.76 -10.94
CA ALA A 241 2.23 -2.34 -12.26
C ALA A 241 2.98 -1.33 -13.15
N THR A 242 4.24 -1.64 -13.48
CA THR A 242 5.07 -0.85 -14.38
C THR A 242 4.54 -1.01 -15.81
N GLY A 243 3.52 -0.23 -16.11
CA GLY A 243 2.83 -0.18 -17.39
C GLY A 243 2.12 1.15 -17.61
N ALA A 244 1.80 1.89 -16.54
CA ALA A 244 1.55 3.32 -16.65
C ALA A 244 2.90 4.04 -16.61
N SER A 245 3.25 4.75 -17.69
CA SER A 245 4.19 5.88 -17.57
C SER A 245 3.73 6.73 -16.39
N TRP A 246 4.63 7.07 -15.46
CA TRP A 246 4.29 8.04 -14.40
C TRP A 246 3.68 9.26 -15.10
N ASN A 247 2.41 9.52 -14.84
CA ASN A 247 1.63 10.60 -15.43
C ASN A 247 0.40 10.84 -14.54
N PRO A 248 0.62 11.39 -13.34
CA PRO A 248 -0.47 11.66 -12.44
C PRO A 248 -1.45 12.68 -13.04
N ALA A 249 -2.75 12.40 -12.93
CA ALA A 249 -3.77 13.33 -13.37
C ALA A 249 -3.89 14.51 -12.40
N VAL A 250 -3.43 15.70 -12.80
CA VAL A 250 -3.62 16.93 -12.04
C VAL A 250 -4.97 17.54 -12.37
N ILE A 251 -5.91 17.47 -11.42
CA ILE A 251 -7.23 18.10 -11.53
C ILE A 251 -7.27 19.26 -10.52
N PRO A 252 -7.19 20.53 -10.94
CA PRO A 252 -7.08 21.66 -10.03
C PRO A 252 -8.17 21.76 -8.95
N SER A 253 -9.39 21.29 -9.25
CA SER A 253 -10.49 21.29 -8.28
C SER A 253 -10.33 20.28 -7.14
N ASN A 254 -9.39 19.35 -7.24
CA ASN A 254 -9.09 18.35 -6.20
C ASN A 254 -8.11 18.87 -5.16
N PHE A 255 -7.57 20.09 -5.32
CA PHE A 255 -6.60 20.66 -4.39
C PHE A 255 -7.27 21.58 -3.37
N VAL A 256 -6.77 21.54 -2.13
CA VAL A 256 -7.24 22.36 -1.02
C VAL A 256 -6.29 23.53 -0.77
N THR A 257 -6.74 24.51 0.01
CA THR A 257 -5.88 25.64 0.41
C THR A 257 -4.99 25.23 1.58
N GLY A 258 -3.69 25.50 1.45
CA GLY A 258 -2.68 25.18 2.46
C GLY A 258 -2.19 23.74 2.38
N VAL A 259 -1.12 23.45 3.12
CA VAL A 259 -0.52 22.12 3.24
C VAL A 259 -0.37 21.80 4.72
N ASN A 260 -1.22 20.90 5.22
CA ASN A 260 -1.34 20.54 6.64
C ASN A 260 -1.17 19.04 6.91
N ASN A 261 -0.61 18.29 5.96
CA ASN A 261 -0.31 16.88 6.15
C ASN A 261 0.59 16.70 7.40
N PRO A 262 0.30 15.68 8.25
CA PRO A 262 1.01 15.51 9.51
C PRO A 262 2.52 15.34 9.37
N TYR A 263 2.99 14.73 8.29
CA TYR A 263 4.40 14.42 8.05
C TYR A 263 5.08 15.38 7.08
N TYR A 264 4.32 16.24 6.41
CA TYR A 264 4.85 17.33 5.59
C TYR A 264 3.84 18.49 5.53
N SER A 265 4.14 19.59 6.22
CA SER A 265 3.28 20.78 6.23
C SER A 265 4.04 21.96 5.66
N VAL A 266 3.33 23.00 5.19
CA VAL A 266 3.93 24.30 4.88
C VAL A 266 3.20 25.32 5.74
N VAL A 267 3.87 25.80 6.80
CA VAL A 267 3.26 26.66 7.84
C VAL A 267 3.87 28.06 7.74
N PRO A 268 3.20 29.04 7.10
CA PRO A 268 3.76 30.37 6.88
C PRO A 268 4.41 30.99 8.14
N GLY A 269 5.65 31.45 7.98
CA GLY A 269 6.48 32.00 9.04
C GLY A 269 7.28 30.97 9.84
N ARG A 270 7.08 29.66 9.61
CA ARG A 270 7.90 28.61 10.22
C ARG A 270 9.27 28.57 9.53
N VAL A 271 10.32 28.49 10.35
CA VAL A 271 11.69 28.33 9.93
C VAL A 271 12.29 27.10 10.61
N MET A 272 12.80 26.17 9.81
CA MET A 272 13.47 24.95 10.24
C MET A 272 14.95 25.03 9.86
N VAL A 273 15.83 24.62 10.76
CA VAL A 273 17.28 24.66 10.53
C VAL A 273 17.85 23.26 10.67
N TYR A 274 18.56 22.82 9.64
CA TYR A 274 19.24 21.54 9.52
C TYR A 274 20.75 21.76 9.46
N VAL A 275 21.51 20.85 10.08
CA VAL A 275 22.98 20.91 10.08
C VAL A 275 23.54 19.49 9.92
N GLY A 276 24.59 19.36 9.11
CA GLY A 276 25.26 18.08 8.85
C GLY A 276 26.54 18.29 8.06
N ASP A 277 27.59 17.52 8.32
CA ASP A 277 28.82 17.46 7.49
C ASP A 277 29.55 18.79 7.15
N GLY A 278 29.29 19.88 7.91
CA GLY A 278 29.85 21.22 7.63
C GLY A 278 28.89 22.12 6.85
N ASP A 279 27.77 21.57 6.42
CA ASP A 279 26.68 22.22 5.74
C ASP A 279 25.55 22.59 6.72
N SER A 280 24.74 23.56 6.30
CA SER A 280 23.50 23.91 6.97
C SER A 280 22.43 24.33 5.98
N VAL A 281 21.19 23.94 6.25
CA VAL A 281 20.03 24.34 5.46
C VAL A 281 19.03 25.06 6.34
N GLU A 282 18.54 26.21 5.88
CA GLU A 282 17.39 26.89 6.47
C GLU A 282 16.20 26.75 5.53
N VAL A 283 15.13 26.14 6.01
CA VAL A 283 13.85 26.02 5.28
C VAL A 283 12.85 26.98 5.91
N ARG A 284 12.31 27.87 5.09
CA ARG A 284 11.35 28.89 5.49
C ARG A 284 10.06 28.71 4.72
N ASP A 285 9.00 28.38 5.43
CA ASP A 285 7.66 28.37 4.85
C ASP A 285 7.18 29.81 4.72
N THR A 286 6.95 30.26 3.49
CA THR A 286 6.54 31.65 3.22
C THR A 286 5.02 31.79 3.20
N ASP A 287 4.53 33.03 3.12
CA ASP A 287 3.12 33.33 2.81
C ASP A 287 2.87 33.47 1.29
N ASP A 288 3.90 33.26 0.47
CA ASP A 288 3.81 33.31 -0.98
C ASP A 288 3.13 32.07 -1.55
N THR A 289 2.56 32.25 -2.74
CA THR A 289 1.96 31.16 -3.51
C THR A 289 2.37 31.26 -4.97
N ARG A 290 2.43 30.12 -5.65
CA ARG A 290 2.63 30.01 -7.10
C ARG A 290 1.52 29.19 -7.71
N VAL A 291 1.03 29.57 -8.90
CA VAL A 291 0.08 28.74 -9.66
C VAL A 291 0.84 27.91 -10.67
N VAL A 292 0.82 26.58 -10.51
CA VAL A 292 1.44 25.60 -11.43
C VAL A 292 0.37 24.63 -11.90
N MET A 293 0.26 24.40 -13.22
CA MET A 293 -0.80 23.57 -13.82
C MET A 293 -2.25 23.93 -13.37
N GLY A 294 -2.48 25.18 -12.96
CA GLY A 294 -3.78 25.65 -12.45
C GLY A 294 -4.04 25.37 -10.97
N VAL A 295 -3.10 24.72 -10.26
CA VAL A 295 -3.12 24.48 -8.82
C VAL A 295 -2.39 25.61 -8.10
N THR A 296 -2.96 26.14 -7.01
CA THR A 296 -2.26 27.10 -6.14
C THR A 296 -1.37 26.34 -5.17
N CYS A 297 -0.06 26.45 -5.35
CA CYS A 297 0.97 25.86 -4.51
C CYS A 297 1.46 26.87 -3.46
N MET A 298 1.70 26.39 -2.24
CA MET A 298 2.44 27.09 -1.18
C MET A 298 3.94 27.09 -1.53
N VAL A 299 4.66 28.12 -1.12
CA VAL A 299 6.11 28.24 -1.36
C VAL A 299 6.90 28.00 -0.07
N SER A 300 7.93 27.16 -0.14
CA SER A 300 8.97 27.07 0.89
C SER A 300 10.30 27.54 0.28
N GLU A 301 11.00 28.44 0.97
CA GLU A 301 12.34 28.91 0.60
C GLU A 301 13.39 28.06 1.32
N PHE A 302 14.24 27.38 0.57
CA PHE A 302 15.39 26.64 1.06
C PHE A 302 16.65 27.47 0.82
N ARG A 303 17.51 27.57 1.83
CA ARG A 303 18.82 28.20 1.69
C ARG A 303 19.87 27.25 2.23
N GLU A 304 20.87 26.97 1.40
CA GLU A 304 21.97 26.07 1.75
C GLU A 304 23.28 26.83 1.88
N TRP A 305 24.03 26.49 2.93
CA TRP A 305 25.38 26.96 3.14
C TRP A 305 26.34 25.79 3.33
N THR A 306 27.49 25.86 2.66
CA THR A 306 28.63 24.96 2.87
C THR A 306 29.77 25.74 3.49
N ASP A 307 30.30 25.26 4.62
CA ASP A 307 31.37 25.94 5.38
C ASP A 307 31.07 27.43 5.69
N GLY A 308 29.78 27.78 5.77
CA GLY A 308 29.28 29.13 6.03
C GLY A 308 29.16 30.05 4.80
N GLU A 309 29.46 29.56 3.60
CA GLU A 309 29.23 30.27 2.35
C GLU A 309 27.89 29.85 1.73
N LEU A 310 27.06 30.81 1.29
CA LEU A 310 25.79 30.51 0.63
C LEU A 310 26.06 29.86 -0.74
N VAL A 311 25.54 28.65 -0.94
CA VAL A 311 25.73 27.87 -2.17
C VAL A 311 24.45 27.76 -2.98
N GLU A 312 23.28 27.76 -2.35
CA GLU A 312 22.00 27.63 -3.04
C GLU A 312 20.86 28.38 -2.33
N VAL A 313 19.93 28.91 -3.13
CA VAL A 313 18.59 29.29 -2.68
C VAL A 313 17.56 28.65 -3.62
N ALA A 314 16.64 27.86 -3.08
CA ALA A 314 15.55 27.25 -3.84
C ALA A 314 14.18 27.71 -3.33
N TYR A 315 13.21 27.77 -4.24
CA TYR A 315 11.81 28.10 -3.95
C TYR A 315 10.90 26.97 -4.45
N ASP A 316 10.60 26.04 -3.57
CA ASP A 316 9.83 24.83 -3.83
C ASP A 316 8.33 25.08 -3.75
N TRP A 317 7.55 24.40 -4.59
CA TRP A 317 6.10 24.59 -4.70
C TRP A 317 5.34 23.32 -4.32
N PHE A 318 4.61 23.40 -3.20
CA PHE A 318 3.84 22.27 -2.68
C PHE A 318 2.34 22.55 -2.68
N ALA A 319 1.52 21.55 -2.98
CA ALA A 319 0.07 21.64 -2.83
C ALA A 319 -0.50 20.36 -2.22
N GLN A 320 -1.62 20.48 -1.51
CA GLN A 320 -2.29 19.33 -0.92
C GLN A 320 -3.60 19.03 -1.64
N ASP A 321 -3.85 17.77 -1.96
CA ASP A 321 -5.13 17.33 -2.49
C ASP A 321 -6.19 17.11 -1.39
N GLN A 322 -7.42 16.83 -1.79
CA GLN A 322 -8.55 16.55 -0.90
C GLN A 322 -8.38 15.27 -0.08
N ASP A 323 -7.57 14.33 -0.55
CA ASP A 323 -7.25 13.09 0.16
C ASP A 323 -6.17 13.32 1.23
N GLY A 324 -5.45 14.44 1.15
CA GLY A 324 -4.41 14.84 2.09
C GLY A 324 -2.99 14.54 1.62
N ASN A 325 -2.80 14.12 0.37
CA ASN A 325 -1.46 13.92 -0.18
C ASN A 325 -0.83 15.27 -0.50
N VAL A 326 0.45 15.40 -0.20
CA VAL A 326 1.28 16.56 -0.55
C VAL A 326 1.99 16.25 -1.85
N TRP A 327 1.80 17.14 -2.82
CA TRP A 327 2.38 17.10 -4.14
C TRP A 327 3.51 18.10 -4.25
N TYR A 328 4.57 17.73 -4.95
CA TYR A 328 5.68 18.61 -5.32
C TYR A 328 5.56 18.99 -6.79
N PHE A 329 5.45 20.29 -7.06
CA PHE A 329 5.15 20.85 -8.39
C PHE A 329 6.36 21.48 -9.09
N GLY A 330 7.52 21.46 -8.43
CA GLY A 330 8.77 22.01 -8.95
C GLY A 330 9.36 23.08 -8.07
N GLU A 331 10.44 23.65 -8.57
CA GLU A 331 11.29 24.61 -7.87
C GLU A 331 11.94 25.63 -8.80
N ALA A 332 12.27 26.78 -8.22
CA ALA A 332 13.21 27.73 -8.82
C ALA A 332 14.47 27.80 -7.97
N VAL A 333 15.60 27.44 -8.58
CA VAL A 333 16.92 27.33 -7.95
C VAL A 333 17.83 28.48 -8.38
N GLU A 334 18.55 29.03 -7.43
CA GLU A 334 19.61 30.01 -7.60
C GLU A 334 20.91 29.50 -6.97
N ASN A 335 21.89 29.15 -7.82
CA ASN A 335 23.19 28.64 -7.37
C ASN A 335 24.21 29.76 -7.24
N TYR A 336 24.99 29.75 -6.16
CA TYR A 336 25.94 30.79 -5.79
C TYR A 336 27.37 30.27 -5.67
N ALA A 337 28.35 31.11 -6.03
CA ALA A 337 29.75 30.88 -5.69
C ALA A 337 30.44 32.23 -5.39
N ASN A 338 31.17 32.30 -4.28
CA ASN A 338 31.81 33.53 -3.81
C ASN A 338 30.83 34.72 -3.66
N GLY A 339 29.56 34.42 -3.33
CA GLY A 339 28.49 35.41 -3.18
C GLY A 339 27.92 35.97 -4.48
N GLU A 340 28.28 35.42 -5.63
CA GLU A 340 27.71 35.77 -6.93
C GLU A 340 26.82 34.63 -7.44
N LEU A 341 25.65 34.96 -8.02
CA LEU A 341 24.79 34.02 -8.72
C LEU A 341 25.52 33.48 -9.96
N ILE A 342 25.68 32.17 -10.05
CA ILE A 342 26.41 31.51 -11.14
C ILE A 342 25.49 30.84 -12.17
N ASN A 343 24.37 30.26 -11.75
CA ASN A 343 23.37 29.64 -12.63
C ASN A 343 22.05 29.37 -11.87
N THR A 344 21.07 28.81 -12.58
CA THR A 344 19.77 28.37 -12.03
C THR A 344 19.49 26.90 -12.35
N ASN A 345 20.55 26.10 -12.54
CA ASN A 345 20.43 24.67 -12.79
C ASN A 345 19.72 24.00 -11.60
N GLY A 346 18.92 22.97 -11.86
CA GLY A 346 18.03 22.37 -10.87
C GLY A 346 16.59 22.91 -10.94
N SER A 347 16.37 24.11 -11.50
CA SER A 347 15.00 24.62 -11.64
C SER A 347 14.16 23.80 -12.61
N TRP A 348 12.94 23.42 -12.20
CA TRP A 348 11.96 22.76 -13.06
C TRP A 348 10.53 23.11 -12.65
N GLU A 349 9.56 22.97 -13.56
CA GLU A 349 8.15 23.23 -13.29
C GLU A 349 7.26 22.15 -13.91
N ALA A 350 6.39 21.55 -13.10
CA ALA A 350 5.42 20.57 -13.57
C ALA A 350 4.55 21.12 -14.72
N GLY A 351 4.39 20.32 -15.77
CA GLY A 351 3.64 20.69 -16.98
C GLY A 351 4.45 21.49 -18.02
N VAL A 352 5.72 21.80 -17.73
CA VAL A 352 6.67 22.40 -18.68
C VAL A 352 7.64 21.32 -19.18
N ASP A 353 7.90 21.30 -20.49
CA ASP A 353 8.90 20.41 -21.13
C ASP A 353 8.79 18.90 -20.83
N GLY A 354 7.60 18.46 -20.40
CA GLY A 354 7.33 17.05 -20.05
C GLY A 354 7.57 16.70 -18.59
N ALA A 355 8.01 17.65 -17.76
CA ALA A 355 8.11 17.47 -16.32
C ALA A 355 6.73 17.22 -15.70
N LEU A 356 6.68 16.30 -14.75
CA LEU A 356 5.49 15.85 -14.07
C LEU A 356 5.67 15.98 -12.56
N PRO A 357 4.63 16.42 -11.84
CA PRO A 357 4.70 16.51 -10.40
C PRO A 357 4.70 15.10 -9.79
N GLY A 358 5.16 15.00 -8.56
CA GLY A 358 5.06 13.78 -7.76
C GLY A 358 4.52 14.02 -6.36
N TYR A 359 4.48 12.95 -5.56
CA TYR A 359 4.10 13.05 -4.16
C TYR A 359 5.34 13.37 -3.34
N GLN A 360 5.33 14.46 -2.59
CA GLN A 360 6.32 14.69 -1.52
C GLN A 360 6.04 13.77 -0.33
N MET A 361 4.76 13.62 0.02
CA MET A 361 4.31 12.79 1.13
C MET A 361 2.84 12.44 0.95
N LYS A 362 2.49 11.16 1.01
CA LYS A 362 1.08 10.75 0.95
C LYS A 362 0.33 11.07 2.25
N ALA A 363 -0.99 11.12 2.18
CA ALA A 363 -1.87 11.35 3.34
C ALA A 363 -1.68 10.26 4.41
N GLN A 364 -1.54 9.02 3.95
CA GLN A 364 -1.40 7.83 4.77
C GLN A 364 -0.25 6.97 4.21
N PRO A 365 1.02 7.34 4.49
CA PRO A 365 2.15 6.52 4.07
C PRO A 365 2.04 5.14 4.73
N PHE A 366 2.38 4.09 4.00
CA PHE A 366 2.43 2.72 4.49
C PHE A 366 3.71 2.04 3.97
N VAL A 367 4.21 1.04 4.68
CA VAL A 367 5.47 0.36 4.32
C VAL A 367 5.38 -0.27 2.93
N GLY A 368 6.39 -0.01 2.09
CA GLY A 368 6.43 -0.47 0.71
C GLY A 368 5.80 0.49 -0.29
N ASP A 369 5.09 1.53 0.15
CA ASP A 369 4.57 2.54 -0.76
C ASP A 369 5.71 3.19 -1.54
N ARG A 370 5.58 3.23 -2.87
CA ARG A 370 6.58 3.78 -3.79
C ARG A 370 5.94 4.79 -4.72
N TYR A 371 6.60 5.93 -4.90
CA TYR A 371 6.14 7.01 -5.76
C TYR A 371 7.31 7.85 -6.26
N TYR A 372 7.12 8.54 -7.39
CA TYR A 372 8.00 9.65 -7.76
C TYR A 372 7.64 10.86 -6.89
N GLN A 373 8.67 11.56 -6.41
CA GLN A 373 8.56 12.91 -5.86
C GLN A 373 8.55 13.94 -7.00
N GLU A 374 9.26 13.64 -8.08
CA GLU A 374 9.33 14.42 -9.30
C GLU A 374 9.73 13.53 -10.48
N TYR A 375 9.31 13.91 -11.69
CA TYR A 375 9.74 13.21 -12.89
C TYR A 375 9.91 14.18 -14.06
N TYR A 376 11.14 14.31 -14.52
CA TYR A 376 11.58 15.04 -15.69
C TYR A 376 12.75 14.27 -16.31
N ASP A 377 12.45 13.55 -17.39
CA ASP A 377 13.35 12.59 -18.05
C ASP A 377 14.78 13.12 -18.22
N GLY A 378 15.73 12.48 -17.53
CA GLY A 378 17.16 12.80 -17.58
C GLY A 378 17.60 14.04 -16.80
N GLU A 379 16.68 14.75 -16.15
CA GLU A 379 16.97 15.99 -15.39
C GLU A 379 16.61 15.84 -13.90
N ALA A 380 15.48 15.22 -13.57
CA ALA A 380 14.97 15.05 -12.20
C ALA A 380 14.09 13.78 -12.12
N GLU A 381 14.48 12.76 -11.36
CA GLU A 381 13.77 11.46 -11.31
C GLU A 381 13.71 10.89 -9.90
N ASP A 382 13.53 11.77 -8.92
CA ASP A 382 13.53 11.41 -7.51
C ASP A 382 12.32 10.57 -7.14
N GLN A 383 12.60 9.53 -6.37
CA GLN A 383 11.66 8.51 -5.97
C GLN A 383 11.80 8.23 -4.48
N ALA A 384 10.67 7.96 -3.85
CA ALA A 384 10.62 7.49 -2.47
C ALA A 384 10.03 6.09 -2.39
N ARG A 385 10.49 5.35 -1.39
CA ARG A 385 9.84 4.16 -0.86
C ARG A 385 9.72 4.27 0.64
N ILE A 386 8.53 4.10 1.19
CA ILE A 386 8.33 4.07 2.64
C ILE A 386 8.88 2.76 3.19
N ILE A 387 9.79 2.87 4.15
CA ILE A 387 10.47 1.74 4.81
C ILE A 387 9.86 1.45 6.18
N SER A 388 9.40 2.49 6.89
CA SER A 388 8.75 2.34 8.19
C SER A 388 7.78 3.49 8.43
N VAL A 389 6.72 3.25 9.19
CA VAL A 389 5.81 4.28 9.72
C VAL A 389 5.88 4.34 11.26
N THR A 390 6.80 3.58 11.84
CA THR A 390 6.95 3.37 13.29
C THR A 390 8.37 3.63 13.77
N ALA A 391 9.23 4.19 12.90
CA ALA A 391 10.62 4.43 13.22
C ALA A 391 10.75 5.37 14.42
N SER A 392 11.77 5.12 15.24
CA SER A 392 12.19 6.04 16.30
C SER A 392 13.49 6.70 15.89
N GLN A 393 13.57 8.02 16.01
CA GLN A 393 14.73 8.80 15.60
C GLN A 393 15.04 9.88 16.63
N SER A 394 16.31 10.00 17.00
CA SER A 394 16.83 11.08 17.86
C SER A 394 17.70 12.01 17.03
N VAL A 395 17.53 13.31 17.26
CA VAL A 395 18.33 14.39 16.68
C VAL A 395 18.59 15.45 17.74
N VAL A 396 19.43 16.44 17.47
CA VAL A 396 19.68 17.55 18.40
C VAL A 396 18.38 18.24 18.85
N PHE A 397 17.41 18.43 17.95
CA PHE A 397 16.14 19.06 18.30
C PHE A 397 15.26 18.23 19.24
N GLY A 398 15.36 16.90 19.25
CA GLY A 398 14.54 16.05 20.11
C GLY A 398 14.57 14.56 19.80
N GLN A 399 13.74 13.80 20.51
CA GLN A 399 13.53 12.37 20.28
C GLN A 399 12.10 12.14 19.80
N PHE A 400 11.96 11.38 18.73
CA PHE A 400 10.70 11.13 18.06
C PHE A 400 10.46 9.63 17.91
N SER A 401 9.20 9.24 17.99
CA SER A 401 8.69 7.89 17.74
C SER A 401 7.56 7.97 16.74
N ASN A 402 7.24 6.85 16.07
CA ASN A 402 6.23 6.83 15.00
C ASN A 402 6.59 7.77 13.84
N CYS A 403 7.87 7.83 13.50
CA CYS A 403 8.37 8.55 12.34
C CYS A 403 8.11 7.74 11.08
N VAL A 404 7.82 8.45 9.99
CA VAL A 404 7.87 7.87 8.64
C VAL A 404 9.33 7.87 8.21
N LYS A 405 9.87 6.69 7.91
CA LYS A 405 11.19 6.51 7.30
C LYS A 405 11.00 6.20 5.82
N SER A 406 11.52 7.02 4.93
CA SER A 406 11.61 6.74 3.49
C SER A 406 13.03 6.38 3.10
N LEU A 407 13.16 5.54 2.08
CA LEU A 407 14.34 5.41 1.22
C LEU A 407 14.08 6.29 0.00
N GLU A 408 14.96 7.23 -0.28
CA GLU A 408 14.86 8.14 -1.42
C GLU A 408 16.07 7.96 -2.34
N TRP A 409 15.84 7.97 -3.65
CA TRP A 409 16.86 7.75 -4.67
C TRP A 409 16.45 8.35 -6.02
N THR A 410 17.41 8.45 -6.92
CA THR A 410 17.20 8.81 -8.32
C THR A 410 17.81 7.76 -9.25
N ASP A 411 17.17 7.50 -10.39
CA ASP A 411 17.74 6.62 -11.42
C ASP A 411 18.86 7.32 -12.21
N ILE A 412 18.98 8.65 -12.10
CA ILE A 412 20.03 9.47 -12.74
C ILE A 412 21.39 9.26 -12.07
N ASP A 413 21.42 9.21 -10.74
CA ASP A 413 22.60 8.86 -9.94
C ASP A 413 22.28 7.66 -9.02
N PRO A 414 22.47 6.41 -9.49
CA PRO A 414 22.17 5.21 -8.72
C PRO A 414 23.00 5.04 -7.43
N GLY A 415 24.03 5.86 -7.22
CA GLY A 415 24.80 5.88 -5.98
C GLY A 415 24.20 6.80 -4.91
N ALA A 416 23.35 7.74 -5.31
CA ALA A 416 22.66 8.69 -4.44
C ALA A 416 21.36 8.06 -3.91
N ALA A 417 21.48 7.35 -2.79
CA ALA A 417 20.34 6.84 -2.06
C ALA A 417 20.47 7.16 -0.57
N GLU A 418 19.41 7.69 0.01
CA GLU A 418 19.36 8.18 1.37
C GLU A 418 18.14 7.70 2.14
N PHE A 419 18.22 7.72 3.47
CA PHE A 419 17.06 7.55 4.32
C PHE A 419 16.65 8.90 4.88
N LYS A 420 15.36 9.25 4.73
CA LYS A 420 14.76 10.41 5.40
C LYS A 420 13.80 9.97 6.49
N PHE A 421 13.72 10.77 7.55
CA PHE A 421 12.84 10.55 8.70
C PHE A 421 11.94 11.77 8.89
N TYR A 422 10.63 11.53 8.93
CA TYR A 422 9.61 12.56 9.10
C TYR A 422 8.86 12.33 10.41
N ALA A 423 8.80 13.36 11.26
CA ALA A 423 8.04 13.33 12.50
C ALA A 423 6.71 14.07 12.35
N SER A 424 5.64 13.49 12.90
CA SER A 424 4.31 14.09 12.90
C SER A 424 4.31 15.48 13.57
N GLY A 425 3.73 16.46 12.89
CA GLY A 425 3.65 17.86 13.33
C GLY A 425 4.92 18.68 13.10
N ILE A 426 6.01 18.06 12.64
CA ILE A 426 7.29 18.73 12.37
C ILE A 426 7.63 18.70 10.88
N GLY A 427 7.65 17.51 10.27
CA GLY A 427 8.21 17.33 8.93
C GLY A 427 9.51 16.52 8.97
N LEU A 428 10.41 16.78 8.02
CA LEU A 428 11.73 16.18 7.98
C LEU A 428 12.49 16.50 9.28
N ILE A 429 13.04 15.48 9.93
CA ILE A 429 13.87 15.64 11.13
C ILE A 429 15.31 15.16 10.92
N ARG A 430 15.54 14.23 9.99
CA ARG A 430 16.87 13.71 9.68
C ARG A 430 16.89 13.12 8.28
N GLU A 431 18.02 13.27 7.62
CA GLU A 431 18.41 12.48 6.44
C GLU A 431 19.83 11.97 6.59
N HIS A 432 20.16 10.86 5.93
CA HIS A 432 21.53 10.36 5.82
C HIS A 432 21.67 9.39 4.66
N ALA A 433 22.88 9.28 4.10
CA ALA A 433 23.16 8.29 3.07
C ALA A 433 22.88 6.86 3.58
N THR A 434 22.39 6.00 2.68
CA THR A 434 22.14 4.58 3.00
C THR A 434 23.41 3.81 3.36
N THR A 435 24.58 4.29 2.92
CA THR A 435 25.88 3.68 3.17
C THR A 435 26.60 4.18 4.43
N ASP A 436 26.16 5.31 4.99
CA ASP A 436 26.79 5.94 6.15
C ASP A 436 25.77 6.70 7.01
N GLU A 437 25.36 6.12 8.14
CA GLU A 437 24.41 6.74 9.07
C GLU A 437 24.93 8.00 9.75
N SER A 438 26.25 8.24 9.71
CA SER A 438 26.87 9.44 10.28
C SER A 438 26.86 10.65 9.33
N SER A 439 26.56 10.42 8.05
CA SER A 439 26.40 11.48 7.04
C SER A 439 25.04 12.18 7.12
N GLY A 440 24.89 13.25 6.35
CA GLY A 440 23.63 13.94 6.13
C GLY A 440 23.27 14.94 7.22
N MET A 441 22.05 15.47 7.16
CA MET A 441 21.62 16.57 8.02
C MET A 441 20.59 16.13 9.07
N GLU A 442 20.59 16.83 10.20
CA GLU A 442 19.55 16.69 11.20
C GLU A 442 18.98 18.04 11.64
N LEU A 443 17.70 18.02 12.01
CA LEU A 443 16.99 19.18 12.52
C LEU A 443 17.58 19.60 13.87
N VAL A 444 18.03 20.86 13.95
CA VAL A 444 18.58 21.45 15.17
C VAL A 444 17.66 22.51 15.79
N ALA A 445 16.80 23.15 15.01
CA ALA A 445 15.89 24.18 15.50
C ALA A 445 14.63 24.32 14.63
N VAL A 446 13.52 24.67 15.29
CA VAL A 446 12.28 25.16 14.67
C VAL A 446 11.89 26.46 15.35
N ARG A 447 11.61 27.51 14.56
CA ARG A 447 11.19 28.82 15.06
C ARG A 447 10.07 29.41 14.20
N MET A 448 9.36 30.40 14.75
CA MET A 448 8.37 31.21 14.02
C MET A 448 8.91 32.64 13.90
N GLU A 449 8.68 33.28 12.76
CA GLU A 449 9.04 34.68 12.51
C GLU A 449 7.91 35.70 12.68
#